data_AF-A0A9C9CB92-F1
#
_entry.id   AF-A0A9C9CB92-F1
#
_cell.length_a   1.000
_cell.length_b   1.000
_cell.length_c   1.000
_cell.angle_alpha   90.00
_cell.angle_beta   90.00
_cell.angle_gamma   90.00
#
_symmetry.space_group_name_H-M   'P 1'
#
loop_
_entity.id
_entity.type
_entity.pdbx_description
1 polymer ?
#
loop_
_entity_poly.entity_id
_entity_poly.type
_entity_poly.pdbx_seq_one_letter_code
_entity_poly.pdbx_strand_id
1 'polypeptide(L)'
;MRDQRTGKVTLRTHEIEKLPPLQIDAGTIRDTREQLHVSRAVFARRLRVSVRTLENWEQGRAKPNAQAAALIMMVRQFPDTLDKLSQIS
;
A
#
# COMPACT_ATOMS: atom_id res chain seq x y z
N MET A 1 -26.72 -7.66 -48.49
CA MET A 1 -26.01 -7.29 -47.25
C MET A 1 -25.58 -8.58 -46.54
N ARG A 2 -24.56 -9.24 -47.11
CA ARG A 2 -23.97 -10.50 -46.63
C ARG A 2 -22.72 -10.16 -45.80
N ASP A 3 -22.48 -10.97 -44.77
CA ASP A 3 -21.15 -11.28 -44.22
C ASP A 3 -20.25 -10.17 -43.69
N GLN A 4 -20.56 -9.62 -42.51
CA GLN A 4 -19.57 -8.95 -41.65
C GLN A 4 -19.77 -9.33 -40.17
N ARG A 5 -19.47 -10.59 -39.82
CA ARG A 5 -19.34 -11.02 -38.40
C ARG A 5 -18.14 -11.93 -38.13
N THR A 6 -17.20 -12.05 -39.06
CA THR A 6 -15.93 -12.74 -38.84
C THR A 6 -14.95 -11.78 -38.20
N GLY A 7 -14.82 -11.85 -36.87
CA GLY A 7 -13.76 -11.13 -36.14
C GLY A 7 -14.19 -10.32 -34.92
N LYS A 8 -15.37 -10.57 -34.32
CA LYS A 8 -15.67 -9.94 -33.01
C LYS A 8 -14.76 -10.54 -31.94
N VAL A 9 -13.64 -9.87 -31.69
CA VAL A 9 -12.84 -10.06 -30.47
C VAL A 9 -13.78 -9.94 -29.28
N THR A 10 -14.09 -11.06 -28.62
CA THR A 10 -14.90 -11.05 -27.41
C THR A 10 -14.02 -10.59 -26.26
N LEU A 11 -14.33 -9.43 -25.68
CA LEU A 11 -13.68 -8.97 -24.46
C LEU A 11 -14.03 -9.93 -23.32
N ARG A 12 -13.02 -10.32 -22.53
CA ARG A 12 -13.25 -11.05 -21.29
C ARG A 12 -13.86 -10.08 -20.27
N THR A 13 -15.11 -10.30 -19.90
CA THR A 13 -15.77 -9.54 -18.84
C THR A 13 -15.42 -10.18 -17.49
N HIS A 14 -14.82 -9.39 -16.60
CA HIS A 14 -14.58 -9.77 -15.22
C HIS A 14 -15.43 -8.87 -14.32
N GLU A 15 -16.38 -9.44 -13.60
CA GLU A 15 -17.03 -8.75 -12.49
C GLU A 15 -16.08 -8.76 -11.31
N ILE A 16 -15.62 -7.58 -10.91
CA ILE A 16 -14.71 -7.39 -9.78
C ILE A 16 -15.50 -6.67 -8.69
N GLU A 17 -15.68 -7.33 -7.55
CA GLU A 17 -16.22 -6.68 -6.36
C GLU A 17 -15.19 -5.71 -5.78
N LYS A 18 -15.65 -4.49 -5.45
CA LYS A 18 -14.80 -3.47 -4.86
C LYS A 18 -14.55 -3.78 -3.39
N LEU A 19 -13.33 -4.18 -3.06
CA LEU A 19 -12.90 -4.35 -1.67
C LEU A 19 -12.89 -3.00 -0.92
N PRO A 20 -13.26 -2.98 0.37
CA PRO A 20 -13.18 -1.77 1.18
C PRO A 20 -11.73 -1.33 1.39
N PRO A 21 -11.48 -0.03 1.62
CA PRO A 21 -10.13 0.47 1.87
C PRO A 21 -9.59 -0.06 3.19
N LEU A 22 -8.35 -0.53 3.18
CA LEU A 22 -7.66 -0.98 4.39
C LEU A 22 -7.54 0.18 5.39
N GLN A 23 -7.94 -0.09 6.63
CA GLN A 23 -7.76 0.82 7.76
C GLN A 23 -6.69 0.24 8.68
N ILE A 24 -5.84 1.10 9.22
CA ILE A 24 -4.76 0.73 10.14
C ILE A 24 -4.73 1.73 11.30
N ASP A 25 -4.56 1.23 12.51
CA ASP A 25 -4.44 2.06 13.71
C ASP A 25 -2.97 2.48 13.98
N ALA A 26 -2.82 3.48 14.85
CA ALA A 26 -1.52 4.04 15.19
C ALA A 26 -0.54 3.03 15.82
N GLY A 27 -1.06 2.09 16.62
CA GLY A 27 -0.28 1.05 17.27
C GLY A 27 0.29 0.09 16.22
N THR A 28 -0.55 -0.40 15.31
CA THR A 28 -0.11 -1.29 14.23
C THR A 28 1.00 -0.67 13.36
N ILE A 29 0.94 0.65 13.08
CA ILE A 29 2.00 1.34 12.33
C ILE A 29 3.32 1.33 13.13
N ARG A 30 3.27 1.67 14.42
CA ARG A 30 4.44 1.68 15.30
C ARG A 30 5.05 0.28 15.43
N ASP A 31 4.22 -0.72 15.69
CA ASP A 31 4.64 -2.10 15.85
C ASP A 31 5.31 -2.64 14.58
N THR A 32 4.74 -2.32 13.41
CA THR A 32 5.32 -2.72 12.12
C THR A 32 6.73 -2.16 11.95
N ARG A 33 6.93 -0.88 12.27
CA ARG A 33 8.27 -0.25 12.23
C ARG A 33 9.23 -0.92 13.19
N GLU A 34 8.79 -1.22 14.41
CA GLU A 34 9.62 -1.79 15.47
C GLU A 34 10.01 -3.25 15.19
N GLN A 35 9.09 -4.04 14.62
CA GLN A 35 9.35 -5.40 14.13
C GLN A 35 10.41 -5.44 13.03
N LEU A 36 10.53 -4.37 12.23
CA LEU A 36 11.54 -4.24 11.18
C LEU A 36 12.87 -3.66 11.69
N HIS A 37 12.98 -3.37 13.00
CA HIS A 37 14.18 -2.83 13.64
C HIS A 37 14.75 -1.57 12.97
N VAL A 38 13.88 -0.72 12.42
CA VAL A 38 14.28 0.54 11.79
C VAL A 38 13.82 1.76 12.58
N SER A 39 14.61 2.83 12.51
CA SER A 39 14.21 4.11 13.08
C SER A 39 13.03 4.73 12.30
N ARG A 40 12.28 5.62 12.96
CA ARG A 40 11.17 6.36 12.32
C ARG A 40 11.62 7.10 11.06
N ALA A 41 12.80 7.72 11.11
CA ALA A 41 13.34 8.44 9.96
C ALA A 41 13.65 7.51 8.77
N VAL A 42 14.23 6.33 9.04
CA VAL A 42 14.51 5.33 7.99
C VAL A 42 13.21 4.79 7.40
N PHE A 43 12.25 4.42 8.24
CA PHE A 43 10.96 3.89 7.80
C PHE A 43 10.20 4.90 6.94
N ALA A 44 10.11 6.16 7.39
CA ALA A 44 9.45 7.23 6.63
C ALA A 44 10.10 7.45 5.25
N ARG A 45 11.44 7.51 5.20
CA ARG A 45 12.17 7.69 3.94
C ARG A 45 11.96 6.53 2.97
N ARG A 46 12.01 5.29 3.46
CA ARG A 46 11.75 4.10 2.63
C ARG A 46 10.30 4.03 2.13
N LEU A 47 9.35 4.49 2.93
CA LEU A 47 7.94 4.65 2.53
C LEU A 47 7.66 5.93 1.71
N ARG A 48 8.67 6.76 1.45
CA ARG A 48 8.57 8.03 0.70
C ARG A 48 7.57 9.02 1.30
N VAL A 49 7.51 9.06 2.63
CA VAL A 49 6.72 10.03 3.40
C VAL A 49 7.63 10.87 4.31
N SER A 50 7.14 12.03 4.72
CA SER A 50 7.89 12.84 5.69
C SER A 50 7.93 12.16 7.06
N VAL A 51 9.01 12.37 7.82
CA VAL A 51 9.14 11.85 9.19
C VAL A 51 7.99 12.35 10.07
N ARG A 52 7.58 13.61 9.89
CA ARG A 52 6.46 14.22 10.62
C ARG A 52 5.11 13.58 10.27
N THR A 53 4.92 13.20 9.01
CA THR A 53 3.72 12.46 8.58
C THR A 53 3.63 11.11 9.29
N LEU A 54 4.73 10.34 9.28
CA LEU A 54 4.78 9.05 9.98
C LEU A 54 4.58 9.21 11.48
N GLU A 55 5.19 10.23 12.10
CA GLU A 55 5.00 10.54 13.52
C GLU A 55 3.54 10.84 13.85
N ASN A 56 2.87 11.68 13.06
CA ASN A 56 1.45 11.98 13.27
C ASN A 56 0.58 10.73 13.18
N TRP A 57 0.93 9.77 12.30
CA TRP A 57 0.25 8.49 12.21
C TRP A 57 0.50 7.59 13.43
N GLU A 58 1.75 7.43 13.85
CA GLU A 58 2.12 6.63 15.05
C GLU A 58 1.59 7.21 16.37
N GLN A 59 1.22 8.49 16.40
CA GLN A 59 0.58 9.17 17.53
C GLN A 59 -0.96 9.22 17.40
N GLY A 60 -1.52 8.77 16.28
CA GLY A 60 -2.97 8.84 16.03
C GLY A 60 -3.52 10.25 15.78
N ARG A 61 -2.65 11.25 15.57
CA ARG A 61 -3.04 12.64 15.24
C ARG A 61 -3.57 12.78 13.81
N ALA A 62 -3.18 11.86 12.94
CA ALA A 62 -3.67 11.76 11.57
C ALA A 62 -3.80 10.29 11.17
N LYS A 63 -4.58 10.02 10.12
CA LYS A 63 -4.69 8.68 9.52
C LYS A 63 -3.94 8.63 8.19
N PRO A 64 -3.30 7.50 7.84
CA PRO A 64 -2.78 7.30 6.50
C PRO A 64 -3.92 7.25 5.48
N ASN A 65 -3.63 7.65 4.24
CA ASN A 65 -4.56 7.42 3.14
C ASN A 65 -4.65 5.91 2.79
N ALA A 66 -5.62 5.53 1.97
CA ALA A 66 -5.88 4.12 1.66
C ALA A 66 -4.66 3.40 1.05
N GLN A 67 -3.87 4.09 0.22
CA GLN A 67 -2.68 3.54 -0.42
C GLN A 67 -1.54 3.33 0.58
N ALA A 68 -1.32 4.31 1.46
CA ALA A 68 -0.32 4.22 2.53
C ALA A 68 -0.69 3.14 3.54
N ALA A 69 -1.98 3.03 3.91
CA ALA A 69 -2.47 1.95 4.76
C ALA A 69 -2.21 0.58 4.13
N ALA A 70 -2.55 0.42 2.84
CA ALA A 70 -2.26 -0.80 2.11
C ALA A 70 -0.75 -1.11 2.04
N LEU A 71 0.09 -0.10 1.80
CA LEU A 71 1.53 -0.28 1.74
C LEU A 71 2.13 -0.69 3.09
N ILE A 72 1.70 -0.07 4.19
CA ILE A 72 2.16 -0.44 5.53
C ILE A 72 1.71 -1.86 5.86
N MET A 73 0.48 -2.24 5.51
CA MET A 73 -0.02 -3.61 5.68
C MET A 73 0.77 -4.63 4.84
N MET A 74 1.12 -4.29 3.59
CA MET A 74 1.98 -5.13 2.76
C MET A 74 3.37 -5.29 3.37
N VAL A 75 3.97 -4.21 3.88
CA VAL A 75 5.27 -4.26 4.55
C VAL A 75 5.21 -5.09 5.83
N ARG A 76 4.11 -5.04 6.59
CA ARG A 76 3.90 -5.88 7.78
C ARG A 76 3.79 -7.36 7.41
N GLN A 77 3.05 -7.68 6.37
CA GLN A 77 2.83 -9.07 5.92
C GLN A 77 4.05 -9.64 5.19
N PHE A 78 4.77 -8.80 4.45
CA PHE A 78 5.90 -9.14 3.59
C PHE A 78 7.05 -8.15 3.84
N PRO A 79 7.88 -8.38 4.87
CA PRO A 79 8.96 -7.47 5.28
C PRO A 79 9.93 -7.06 4.15
N ASP A 80 10.18 -7.96 3.20
CA ASP A 80 11.02 -7.73 2.01
C ASP A 80 10.47 -6.62 1.09
N THR A 81 9.18 -6.28 1.21
CA THR A 81 8.56 -5.14 0.51
C THR A 81 9.29 -3.84 0.80
N LEU A 82 9.75 -3.63 2.04
CA LEU A 82 10.44 -2.39 2.40
C LEU A 82 11.79 -2.25 1.66
N ASP A 83 12.47 -3.36 1.41
CA ASP A 83 13.71 -3.37 0.63
C ASP A 83 13.42 -3.23 -0.87
N LYS A 84 12.37 -3.89 -1.40
CA LYS A 84 11.92 -3.72 -2.79
C LYS A 84 11.61 -2.26 -3.11
N LEU A 85 10.96 -1.53 -2.20
CA LEU A 85 10.68 -0.09 -2.37
C LEU A 85 11.92 0.77 -2.55
N SER A 86 13.05 0.36 -1.96
CA SER A 86 14.34 1.07 -2.11
C SER A 86 15.03 0.80 -3.44
N GLN A 87 14.70 -0.30 -4.11
CA GLN A 87 15.26 -0.70 -5.41
C GLN A 87 14.49 -0.12 -6.60
N ILE A 88 13.25 0.33 -6.37
CA ILE A 88 12.44 1.04 -7.37
C ILE A 88 12.91 2.50 -7.39
N SER A 89 14.02 2.78 -8.09
CA SER A 89 14.51 4.14 -8.35
C SER A 89 14.12 4.59 -9.75
#